data_AF-A0A9E0NTC8-F1
#
_entry.id   AF-A0A9E0NTC8-F1
#
_cell.length_a   1.000
_cell.length_b   1.000
_cell.length_c   1.000
_cell.angle_alpha   90.00
_cell.angle_beta   90.00
_cell.angle_gamma   90.00
#
_symmetry.space_group_name_H-M   'P 1'
#
loop_
_entity.id
_entity.type
_entity.pdbx_description
1 polymer ?
#
loop_
_entity_poly.entity_id
_entity_poly.type
_entity_poly.pdbx_seq_one_letter_code
_entity_poly.pdbx_strand_id
1 'polypeptide(L)'
;MIALSEIVKAKRQISNTVTKTPCALAPLLSLEVGAEVYLKKENLQITGAYKLRGAYNKIASLTKEERKRGVIAASAGNHAQGVAYSARSFGIQATIIMPEATPLLKVTGTKALGAEVILHGDNYDEAYAYALIYAKEHSLTFIHPFQDDHVIAGQGTVALEMFDEINDLDIVVIPIGGGGLISGMSSAIKQIDPKVRVIGVCAAGAPAMYESFIAKKAINSQSVRTIADGIAVRDVSESNLTHILECVDEIVLVDDEEIAAAILFLLERQKLVVEGGGASSVAAIMHQKFNFAKDAKIGAVLSGGNIDVQMLSVIIEKGLIKSHRKMKLVITLIDKPGSLMRLTDLFKNANANIIQIDYDRFSTKLSYGDAQITIMLETKGVEHQENIRVLLKEAGYFFKEEV
;
A
#
# COMPACT_ATOMS: atom_id res chain seq x y z
N MET A 1 -17.37 -18.78 -7.70
CA MET A 1 -17.43 -17.54 -6.91
C MET A 1 -17.98 -17.83 -5.51
N ILE A 2 -17.78 -16.97 -4.50
CA ILE A 2 -18.39 -17.15 -3.18
C ILE A 2 -19.86 -16.75 -3.22
N ALA A 3 -20.76 -17.57 -2.69
CA ALA A 3 -22.20 -17.29 -2.70
C ALA A 3 -22.53 -16.00 -1.93
N LEU A 4 -23.38 -15.14 -2.50
CA LEU A 4 -23.79 -13.87 -1.89
C LEU A 4 -24.40 -14.07 -0.49
N SER A 5 -25.10 -15.18 -0.26
CA SER A 5 -25.66 -15.52 1.06
C SER A 5 -24.59 -15.65 2.15
N GLU A 6 -23.42 -16.20 1.84
CA GLU A 6 -22.31 -16.31 2.80
C GLU A 6 -21.67 -14.94 3.08
N ILE A 7 -21.62 -14.06 2.07
CA ILE A 7 -21.12 -12.68 2.24
C ILE A 7 -22.11 -11.85 3.08
N VAL A 8 -23.41 -12.00 2.86
CA VAL A 8 -24.46 -11.37 3.67
C VAL A 8 -24.42 -11.88 5.12
N LYS A 9 -24.21 -13.20 5.30
CA LYS A 9 -24.01 -13.79 6.62
C LYS A 9 -22.76 -13.22 7.31
N ALA A 10 -21.65 -13.10 6.58
CA ALA A 10 -20.44 -12.48 7.09
C ALA A 10 -20.68 -11.02 7.52
N LYS A 11 -21.40 -10.22 6.72
CA LYS A 11 -21.77 -8.83 7.06
C LYS A 11 -22.50 -8.75 8.40
N ARG A 12 -23.47 -9.64 8.64
CA ARG A 12 -24.18 -9.72 9.93
C ARG A 12 -23.23 -10.08 11.07
N GLN A 13 -22.37 -11.08 10.85
CA GLN A 13 -21.43 -11.60 11.84
C GLN A 13 -20.39 -10.57 12.30
N ILE A 14 -19.88 -9.73 11.39
CA ILE A 14 -18.83 -8.75 11.69
C ILE A 14 -19.37 -7.39 12.16
N SER A 15 -20.67 -7.11 11.98
CA SER A 15 -21.29 -5.78 12.10
C SER A 15 -21.06 -5.07 13.44
N ASN A 16 -20.95 -5.81 14.55
CA ASN A 16 -20.74 -5.25 15.89
C ASN A 16 -19.25 -5.04 16.23
N THR A 17 -18.34 -5.33 15.30
CA THR A 17 -16.90 -5.22 15.54
C THR A 17 -16.21 -4.37 14.50
N VAL A 18 -16.52 -4.52 13.21
CA VAL A 18 -15.90 -3.69 12.18
C VAL A 18 -16.58 -2.33 12.12
N THR A 19 -15.79 -1.30 11.80
CA THR A 19 -16.33 0.01 11.45
C THR A 19 -16.91 -0.03 10.04
N LYS A 20 -18.13 0.50 9.86
CA LYS A 20 -18.65 0.84 8.54
C LYS A 20 -17.85 2.03 8.01
N THR A 21 -16.85 1.76 7.18
CA THR A 21 -15.93 2.80 6.68
C THR A 21 -16.61 3.68 5.63
N PRO A 22 -16.30 4.98 5.53
CA PRO A 22 -16.92 5.85 4.53
C PRO A 22 -16.64 5.39 3.09
N CYS A 23 -17.64 5.47 2.22
CA CYS A 23 -17.51 5.48 0.76
C CYS A 23 -17.94 6.86 0.24
N ALA A 24 -16.98 7.70 -0.14
CA ALA A 24 -17.27 9.11 -0.46
C ALA A 24 -16.60 9.56 -1.75
N LEU A 25 -17.25 10.49 -2.46
CA LEU A 25 -16.71 11.16 -3.63
C LEU A 25 -15.35 11.81 -3.29
N ALA A 26 -14.40 11.71 -4.22
CA ALA A 26 -13.11 12.39 -4.20
C ALA A 26 -13.12 13.50 -5.27
N PRO A 27 -13.53 14.74 -4.95
CA PRO A 27 -13.84 15.75 -5.96
C PRO A 27 -12.63 16.15 -6.82
N LEU A 28 -11.46 16.30 -6.20
CA LEU A 28 -10.24 16.67 -6.93
C LEU A 28 -9.78 15.56 -7.88
N LEU A 29 -9.82 14.30 -7.43
CA LEU A 29 -9.48 13.17 -8.30
C LEU A 29 -10.48 13.06 -9.45
N SER A 30 -11.76 13.23 -9.15
CA SER A 30 -12.85 13.19 -10.12
C SER A 30 -12.66 14.25 -11.22
N LEU A 31 -12.31 15.46 -10.82
CA LEU A 31 -12.01 16.56 -11.73
C LEU A 31 -10.78 16.26 -12.61
N GLU A 32 -9.70 15.73 -12.02
CA GLU A 32 -8.46 15.44 -12.73
C GLU A 32 -8.62 14.35 -13.79
N VAL A 33 -9.44 13.32 -13.54
CA VAL A 33 -9.61 12.19 -14.46
C VAL A 33 -10.88 12.25 -15.31
N GLY A 34 -11.78 13.21 -15.06
CA GLY A 34 -13.03 13.37 -15.82
C GLY A 34 -14.04 12.24 -15.59
N ALA A 35 -14.11 11.71 -14.36
CA ALA A 35 -15.04 10.65 -13.93
C ALA A 35 -15.47 10.89 -12.48
N GLU A 36 -16.56 10.29 -12.00
CA GLU A 36 -16.96 10.38 -10.59
C GLU A 36 -16.25 9.29 -9.77
N VAL A 37 -15.20 9.67 -9.05
CA VAL A 37 -14.40 8.70 -8.27
C VAL A 37 -14.81 8.70 -6.81
N TYR A 38 -15.23 7.54 -6.30
CA TYR A 38 -15.62 7.28 -4.93
C TYR A 38 -14.56 6.45 -4.22
N LEU A 39 -14.15 6.84 -3.01
CA LEU A 39 -13.12 6.14 -2.23
C LEU A 39 -13.74 5.38 -1.07
N LYS A 40 -13.59 4.06 -1.07
CA LYS A 40 -13.93 3.19 0.06
C LYS A 40 -12.75 3.11 1.04
N LYS A 41 -12.88 3.80 2.18
CA LYS A 41 -11.77 4.13 3.10
C LYS A 41 -11.47 3.03 4.11
N GLU A 42 -11.10 1.82 3.66
CA GLU A 42 -10.72 0.71 4.55
C GLU A 42 -9.44 0.96 5.36
N ASN A 43 -8.65 1.96 4.98
CA ASN A 43 -7.55 2.50 5.80
C ASN A 43 -8.03 3.07 7.16
N LEU A 44 -9.31 3.40 7.29
CA LEU A 44 -9.93 3.86 8.54
C LEU A 44 -10.58 2.74 9.36
N GLN A 45 -10.38 1.48 8.98
CA GLN A 45 -10.81 0.35 9.80
C GLN A 45 -10.02 0.31 11.12
N ILE A 46 -10.53 -0.36 12.15
CA ILE A 46 -9.95 -0.36 13.51
C ILE A 46 -8.47 -0.76 13.54
N THR A 47 -8.08 -1.75 12.74
CA THR A 47 -6.67 -2.19 12.62
C THR A 47 -5.94 -1.51 11.45
N GLY A 48 -6.47 -0.40 10.94
CA GLY A 48 -5.92 0.36 9.82
C GLY A 48 -6.07 -0.30 8.43
N ALA A 49 -6.79 -1.43 8.30
CA ALA A 49 -6.95 -2.12 7.02
C ALA A 49 -8.16 -3.07 6.99
N TYR A 50 -8.58 -3.44 5.76
CA TYR A 50 -9.72 -4.34 5.51
C TYR A 50 -9.58 -5.74 6.14
N LYS A 51 -8.35 -6.20 6.40
CA LYS A 51 -8.05 -7.58 6.84
C LYS A 51 -8.83 -8.02 8.07
N LEU A 52 -9.21 -7.08 8.94
CA LEU A 52 -10.05 -7.34 10.10
C LEU A 52 -11.36 -8.06 9.74
N ARG A 53 -11.98 -7.73 8.60
CA ARG A 53 -13.28 -8.28 8.20
C ARG A 53 -13.22 -9.79 8.01
N GLY A 54 -12.31 -10.27 7.16
CA GLY A 54 -12.14 -11.71 6.94
C GLY A 54 -11.54 -12.44 8.13
N ALA A 55 -10.57 -11.84 8.84
CA ALA A 55 -10.00 -12.46 10.04
C ALA A 55 -11.07 -12.68 11.11
N TYR A 56 -11.89 -11.67 11.38
CA TYR A 56 -12.98 -11.78 12.34
C TYR A 56 -14.02 -12.78 11.88
N ASN A 57 -14.44 -12.74 10.61
CA ASN A 57 -15.42 -13.67 10.09
C ASN A 57 -14.97 -15.14 10.22
N LYS A 58 -13.70 -15.42 9.89
CA LYS A 58 -13.13 -16.77 10.04
C LYS A 58 -13.06 -17.21 11.50
N ILE A 59 -12.55 -16.38 12.40
CA ILE A 59 -12.47 -16.74 13.82
C ILE A 59 -13.86 -16.93 14.43
N ALA A 60 -14.81 -16.11 14.03
CA ALA A 60 -16.20 -16.22 14.44
C ALA A 60 -16.89 -17.47 13.88
N SER A 61 -16.42 -18.07 12.78
CA SER A 61 -16.96 -19.33 12.26
C SER A 61 -16.39 -20.58 12.94
N LEU A 62 -15.31 -20.45 13.73
CA LEU A 62 -14.70 -21.57 14.44
C LEU A 62 -15.64 -22.21 15.47
N THR A 63 -15.57 -23.53 15.55
CA THR A 63 -16.23 -24.33 16.59
C THR A 63 -15.67 -24.04 17.98
N LYS A 64 -16.41 -24.39 19.03
CA LYS A 64 -15.93 -24.22 20.42
C LYS A 64 -14.60 -24.92 20.68
N GLU A 65 -14.39 -26.10 20.09
CA GLU A 65 -13.15 -26.87 20.28
C GLU A 65 -11.97 -26.27 19.51
N GLU A 66 -12.18 -25.71 18.31
CA GLU A 66 -11.14 -24.93 17.62
C GLU A 66 -10.77 -23.67 18.40
N ARG A 67 -11.76 -22.93 18.90
CA ARG A 67 -11.52 -21.71 19.70
C ARG A 67 -10.75 -22.00 20.98
N LYS A 68 -11.03 -23.11 21.67
CA LYS A 68 -10.29 -23.53 22.88
C LYS A 68 -8.82 -23.83 22.59
N ARG A 69 -8.52 -24.39 21.41
CA ARG A 69 -7.14 -24.73 21.01
C ARG A 69 -6.33 -23.48 20.72
N GLY A 70 -6.95 -22.43 20.19
CA GLY A 70 -6.24 -21.22 19.79
C GLY A 70 -6.03 -21.14 18.29
N VAL A 71 -5.57 -19.97 17.83
CA VAL A 71 -5.36 -19.68 16.42
C VAL A 71 -3.93 -19.28 16.14
N ILE A 72 -3.48 -19.55 14.92
CA ILE A 72 -2.14 -19.17 14.47
C ILE A 72 -2.18 -18.57 13.06
N ALA A 73 -1.31 -17.60 12.79
CA ALA A 73 -1.11 -17.04 11.46
C ALA A 73 0.34 -16.67 11.23
N ALA A 74 0.77 -16.61 9.97
CA ALA A 74 2.04 -15.99 9.58
C ALA A 74 1.76 -14.64 8.91
N SER A 75 2.28 -13.56 9.48
CA SER A 75 2.23 -12.21 8.90
C SER A 75 2.98 -11.23 9.79
N ALA A 76 3.67 -10.26 9.20
CA ALA A 76 4.23 -9.12 9.91
C ALA A 76 3.41 -7.82 9.70
N GLY A 77 2.19 -7.90 9.17
CA GLY A 77 1.42 -6.73 8.72
C GLY A 77 -0.06 -6.78 9.04
N ASN A 78 -0.88 -6.30 8.11
CA ASN A 78 -2.33 -6.11 8.30
C ASN A 78 -3.09 -7.37 8.72
N HIS A 79 -2.66 -8.55 8.26
CA HIS A 79 -3.29 -9.81 8.66
C HIS A 79 -2.98 -10.19 10.11
N ALA A 80 -1.74 -9.99 10.58
CA ALA A 80 -1.38 -10.22 11.98
C ALA A 80 -2.24 -9.39 12.93
N GLN A 81 -2.40 -8.09 12.64
CA GLN A 81 -3.22 -7.20 13.45
C GLN A 81 -4.70 -7.60 13.40
N GLY A 82 -5.21 -7.96 12.22
CA GLY A 82 -6.59 -8.45 12.07
C GLY A 82 -6.87 -9.71 12.86
N VAL A 83 -5.96 -10.70 12.83
CA VAL A 83 -6.08 -11.95 13.60
C VAL A 83 -5.96 -11.69 15.10
N ALA A 84 -4.96 -10.92 15.54
CA ALA A 84 -4.75 -10.60 16.95
C ALA A 84 -5.96 -9.89 17.56
N TYR A 85 -6.45 -8.84 16.89
CA TYR A 85 -7.64 -8.10 17.32
C TYR A 85 -8.89 -8.99 17.40
N SER A 86 -9.08 -9.82 16.37
CA SER A 86 -10.23 -10.73 16.28
C SER A 86 -10.19 -11.79 17.38
N ALA A 87 -9.04 -12.45 17.58
CA ALA A 87 -8.89 -13.49 18.61
C ALA A 87 -9.14 -12.93 20.01
N ARG A 88 -8.61 -11.75 20.31
CA ARG A 88 -8.86 -11.04 21.58
C ARG A 88 -10.36 -10.81 21.82
N SER A 89 -11.11 -10.44 20.78
CA SER A 89 -12.56 -10.21 20.89
C SER A 89 -13.36 -11.47 21.27
N PHE A 90 -12.80 -12.66 21.04
CA PHE A 90 -13.38 -13.95 21.41
C PHE A 90 -12.72 -14.60 22.64
N GLY A 91 -11.74 -13.94 23.27
CA GLY A 91 -10.95 -14.53 24.37
C GLY A 91 -10.12 -15.74 23.94
N ILE A 92 -9.68 -15.76 22.68
CA ILE A 92 -8.88 -16.85 22.09
C ILE A 92 -7.41 -16.44 22.07
N GLN A 93 -6.51 -17.38 22.39
CA GLN A 93 -5.08 -17.17 22.22
C GLN A 93 -4.72 -17.10 20.73
N ALA A 94 -4.05 -16.04 20.30
CA ALA A 94 -3.49 -15.91 18.97
C ALA A 94 -1.96 -15.96 19.02
N THR A 95 -1.39 -16.86 18.22
CA THR A 95 0.05 -16.95 17.97
C THR A 95 0.35 -16.43 16.57
N ILE A 96 1.25 -15.46 16.44
CA ILE A 96 1.63 -14.88 15.16
C ILE A 96 3.10 -15.18 14.89
N ILE A 97 3.38 -15.86 13.79
CA ILE A 97 4.75 -16.09 13.33
C ILE A 97 5.16 -14.94 12.41
N MET A 98 6.34 -14.40 12.68
CA MET A 98 6.95 -13.33 11.88
C MET A 98 8.41 -13.70 11.57
N PRO A 99 8.97 -13.23 10.44
CA PRO A 99 10.41 -13.36 10.17
C PRO A 99 11.25 -12.68 11.26
N GLU A 100 12.46 -13.18 11.52
CA GLU A 100 13.36 -12.65 12.55
C GLU A 100 13.75 -11.19 12.30
N ALA A 101 13.91 -10.81 11.04
CA ALA A 101 14.23 -9.45 10.62
C ALA A 101 13.04 -8.47 10.73
N THR A 102 11.87 -8.90 11.23
CA THR A 102 10.69 -8.04 11.32
C THR A 102 10.96 -6.83 12.24
N PRO A 103 10.72 -5.59 11.77
CA PRO A 103 10.93 -4.40 12.57
C PRO A 103 10.20 -4.46 13.91
N LEU A 104 10.89 -4.06 14.98
CA LEU A 104 10.38 -4.14 16.35
C LEU A 104 9.00 -3.48 16.51
N LEU A 105 8.72 -2.39 15.79
CA LEU A 105 7.42 -1.71 15.80
C LEU A 105 6.25 -2.62 15.36
N LYS A 106 6.46 -3.46 14.34
CA LYS A 106 5.44 -4.41 13.85
C LYS A 106 5.21 -5.55 14.87
N VAL A 107 6.28 -5.99 15.52
CA VAL A 107 6.24 -6.99 16.60
C VAL A 107 5.48 -6.45 17.81
N THR A 108 5.87 -5.27 18.31
CA THR A 108 5.27 -4.67 19.51
C THR A 108 3.82 -4.28 19.27
N GLY A 109 3.48 -3.74 18.09
CA GLY A 109 2.10 -3.45 17.72
C GLY A 109 1.19 -4.68 17.76
N THR A 110 1.68 -5.82 17.28
CA THR A 110 0.92 -7.09 17.31
C THR A 110 0.81 -7.64 18.73
N LYS A 111 1.88 -7.58 19.54
CA LYS A 111 1.84 -7.96 20.96
C LYS A 111 0.89 -7.07 21.77
N ALA A 112 0.82 -5.78 21.48
CA ALA A 112 -0.10 -4.84 22.14
C ALA A 112 -1.59 -5.17 21.89
N LEU A 113 -1.89 -5.88 20.79
CA LEU A 113 -3.22 -6.40 20.51
C LEU A 113 -3.54 -7.71 21.27
N GLY A 114 -2.59 -8.24 22.05
CA GLY A 114 -2.77 -9.42 22.90
C GLY A 114 -2.35 -10.74 22.26
N ALA A 115 -1.68 -10.70 21.11
CA ALA A 115 -1.14 -11.90 20.47
C ALA A 115 0.26 -12.25 21.02
N GLU A 116 0.53 -13.54 21.10
CA GLU A 116 1.89 -14.06 21.21
C GLU A 116 2.58 -13.93 19.85
N VAL A 117 3.81 -13.47 19.83
CA VAL A 117 4.60 -13.36 18.60
C VAL A 117 5.86 -14.20 18.71
N ILE A 118 6.04 -15.11 17.75
CA ILE A 118 7.23 -15.94 17.62
C ILE A 118 7.98 -15.46 16.38
N LEU A 119 9.25 -15.11 16.56
CA LEU A 119 10.15 -14.74 15.48
C LEU A 119 10.84 -16.01 14.97
N HIS A 120 10.65 -16.34 13.69
CA HIS A 120 11.26 -17.52 13.07
C HIS A 120 11.37 -17.35 11.56
N GLY A 121 12.54 -17.70 11.02
CA GLY A 121 12.84 -17.69 9.58
C GLY A 121 13.36 -16.34 9.08
N ASP A 122 14.11 -16.39 7.98
CA ASP A 122 14.77 -15.22 7.40
C ASP A 122 13.81 -14.37 6.55
N ASN A 123 12.73 -14.98 6.09
CA ASN A 123 11.75 -14.37 5.19
C ASN A 123 10.33 -14.87 5.47
N TYR A 124 9.34 -14.31 4.77
CA TYR A 124 7.93 -14.65 4.94
C TYR A 124 7.64 -16.13 4.68
N ASP A 125 8.26 -16.74 3.66
CA ASP A 125 7.96 -18.12 3.28
C ASP A 125 8.40 -19.11 4.34
N GLU A 126 9.57 -18.87 4.94
CA GLU A 126 10.08 -19.66 6.06
C GLU A 126 9.22 -19.49 7.31
N ALA A 127 8.80 -18.25 7.63
CA ALA A 127 7.87 -17.97 8.72
C ALA A 127 6.51 -18.66 8.49
N TYR A 128 6.01 -18.65 7.25
CA TYR A 128 4.77 -19.33 6.86
C TYR A 128 4.89 -20.86 6.98
N ALA A 129 5.96 -21.44 6.45
CA ALA A 129 6.22 -22.87 6.55
C ALA A 129 6.32 -23.31 8.02
N TYR A 130 7.03 -22.55 8.85
CA TYR A 130 7.11 -22.80 10.29
C TYR A 130 5.74 -22.67 10.97
N ALA A 131 4.94 -21.67 10.62
CA ALA A 131 3.59 -21.52 11.18
C ALA A 131 2.69 -22.73 10.90
N LEU A 132 2.79 -23.33 9.71
CA LEU A 132 2.04 -24.56 9.39
C LEU A 132 2.51 -25.77 10.22
N ILE A 133 3.81 -25.92 10.41
CA ILE A 133 4.39 -26.98 11.25
C ILE A 133 3.94 -26.78 12.71
N TYR A 134 4.14 -25.58 13.25
CA TYR A 134 3.78 -25.22 14.62
C TYR A 134 2.28 -25.41 14.87
N ALA A 135 1.43 -25.00 13.91
CA ALA A 135 -0.01 -25.20 13.97
C ALA A 135 -0.38 -26.67 14.15
N LYS A 136 0.27 -27.55 13.37
CA LYS A 136 0.04 -29.00 13.43
C LYS A 136 0.50 -29.60 14.74
N GLU A 137 1.69 -29.24 15.21
CA GLU A 137 2.28 -29.75 16.46
C GLU A 137 1.46 -29.34 17.70
N HIS A 138 0.97 -28.10 17.72
CA HIS A 138 0.21 -27.55 18.86
C HIS A 138 -1.31 -27.63 18.66
N SER A 139 -1.77 -28.29 17.58
CA SER A 139 -3.19 -28.44 17.23
C SER A 139 -3.96 -27.12 17.09
N LEU A 140 -3.28 -26.03 16.74
CA LEU A 140 -3.86 -24.70 16.54
C LEU A 140 -4.56 -24.60 15.18
N THR A 141 -5.59 -23.76 15.09
CA THR A 141 -6.23 -23.48 13.80
C THR A 141 -5.47 -22.40 13.04
N PHE A 142 -4.93 -22.74 11.88
CA PHE A 142 -4.27 -21.76 11.01
C PHE A 142 -5.29 -20.84 10.33
N ILE A 143 -5.09 -19.52 10.45
CA ILE A 143 -5.94 -18.49 9.85
C ILE A 143 -5.24 -17.94 8.62
N HIS A 144 -5.64 -18.45 7.45
CA HIS A 144 -5.01 -18.08 6.19
C HIS A 144 -5.33 -16.62 5.80
N PRO A 145 -4.37 -15.83 5.27
CA PRO A 145 -4.57 -14.41 4.95
C PRO A 145 -5.52 -14.10 3.79
N PHE A 146 -5.83 -15.07 2.92
CA PHE A 146 -6.66 -14.86 1.72
C PHE A 146 -7.31 -16.14 1.13
N GLN A 147 -6.61 -17.28 1.14
CA GLN A 147 -7.10 -18.59 0.70
C GLN A 147 -7.99 -19.29 1.75
N ASP A 148 -9.14 -18.71 2.09
CA ASP A 148 -10.15 -19.33 2.95
C ASP A 148 -11.53 -18.71 2.66
N ASP A 149 -12.56 -19.54 2.45
CA ASP A 149 -13.88 -19.07 2.04
C ASP A 149 -14.54 -18.12 3.05
N HIS A 150 -14.34 -18.32 4.36
CA HIS A 150 -14.84 -17.38 5.37
C HIS A 150 -14.04 -16.08 5.37
N VAL A 151 -12.74 -16.14 5.15
CA VAL A 151 -11.92 -14.94 4.98
C VAL A 151 -12.42 -14.15 3.77
N ILE A 152 -12.55 -14.81 2.61
CA ILE A 152 -13.02 -14.20 1.35
C ILE A 152 -14.44 -13.62 1.54
N ALA A 153 -15.36 -14.37 2.15
CA ALA A 153 -16.71 -13.89 2.43
C ALA A 153 -16.72 -12.65 3.33
N GLY A 154 -15.85 -12.61 4.34
CA GLY A 154 -15.66 -11.42 5.18
C GLY A 154 -15.15 -10.23 4.40
N GLN A 155 -14.18 -10.42 3.49
CA GLN A 155 -13.69 -9.31 2.66
C GLN A 155 -14.75 -8.81 1.66
N GLY A 156 -15.62 -9.69 1.16
CA GLY A 156 -16.73 -9.32 0.27
C GLY A 156 -17.73 -8.35 0.88
N THR A 157 -17.78 -8.24 2.22
CA THR A 157 -18.64 -7.26 2.90
C THR A 157 -18.31 -5.81 2.55
N VAL A 158 -17.08 -5.53 2.11
CA VAL A 158 -16.68 -4.20 1.62
C VAL A 158 -17.55 -3.79 0.42
N ALA A 159 -17.80 -4.70 -0.52
CA ALA A 159 -18.65 -4.44 -1.68
C ALA A 159 -20.10 -4.19 -1.27
N LEU A 160 -20.63 -4.97 -0.32
CA LEU A 160 -22.00 -4.74 0.19
C LEU A 160 -22.15 -3.33 0.78
N GLU A 161 -21.15 -2.84 1.51
CA GLU A 161 -21.19 -1.49 2.06
C GLU A 161 -21.03 -0.40 0.98
N MET A 162 -20.23 -0.65 -0.06
CA MET A 162 -20.10 0.28 -1.18
C MET A 162 -21.43 0.44 -1.92
N PHE A 163 -22.12 -0.66 -2.21
CA PHE A 163 -23.40 -0.65 -2.94
C PHE A 163 -24.58 -0.16 -2.08
N ASP A 164 -24.48 -0.27 -0.74
CA ASP A 164 -25.44 0.40 0.17
C ASP A 164 -25.33 1.93 0.08
N GLU A 165 -24.15 2.47 -0.23
CA GLU A 165 -23.90 3.92 -0.29
C GLU A 165 -24.03 4.47 -1.72
N ILE A 166 -23.47 3.77 -2.70
CA ILE A 166 -23.46 4.14 -4.12
C ILE A 166 -23.92 2.92 -4.93
N ASN A 167 -25.19 2.89 -5.31
CA ASN A 167 -25.83 1.71 -5.89
C ASN A 167 -25.70 1.60 -7.43
N ASP A 168 -25.09 2.58 -8.08
CA ASP A 168 -24.97 2.69 -9.53
C ASP A 168 -23.52 2.90 -10.01
N LEU A 169 -22.56 2.24 -9.34
CA LEU A 169 -21.16 2.21 -9.78
C LEU A 169 -21.00 1.48 -11.11
N ASP A 170 -20.28 2.07 -12.07
CA ASP A 170 -19.95 1.42 -13.35
C ASP A 170 -18.73 0.50 -13.22
N ILE A 171 -17.76 0.91 -12.39
CA ILE A 171 -16.45 0.26 -12.24
C ILE A 171 -16.06 0.20 -10.77
N VAL A 172 -15.50 -0.93 -10.32
CA VAL A 172 -14.86 -1.07 -9.01
C VAL A 172 -13.42 -1.52 -9.16
N VAL A 173 -12.48 -0.73 -8.61
CA VAL A 173 -11.03 -0.95 -8.68
C VAL A 173 -10.53 -1.47 -7.34
N ILE A 174 -9.90 -2.65 -7.36
CA ILE A 174 -9.60 -3.43 -6.16
C ILE A 174 -8.13 -3.90 -6.19
N PRO A 175 -7.35 -3.66 -5.12
CA PRO A 175 -5.96 -4.08 -5.07
C PRO A 175 -5.84 -5.60 -4.86
N ILE A 176 -4.81 -6.18 -5.46
CA ILE A 176 -4.57 -7.63 -5.49
C ILE A 176 -3.17 -7.94 -4.97
N GLY A 177 -3.12 -8.61 -3.81
CA GLY A 177 -2.01 -9.46 -3.40
C GLY A 177 -2.35 -10.93 -3.69
N GLY A 178 -2.65 -11.70 -2.63
CA GLY A 178 -3.06 -13.11 -2.77
C GLY A 178 -4.50 -13.34 -3.26
N GLY A 179 -5.25 -12.27 -3.57
CA GLY A 179 -6.57 -12.38 -4.21
C GLY A 179 -7.79 -12.46 -3.29
N GLY A 180 -7.64 -12.52 -1.96
CA GLY A 180 -8.76 -12.71 -1.03
C GLY A 180 -9.77 -11.54 -1.02
N LEU A 181 -9.30 -10.30 -1.06
CA LEU A 181 -10.16 -9.10 -1.13
C LEU A 181 -10.97 -9.08 -2.43
N ILE A 182 -10.27 -9.13 -3.56
CA ILE A 182 -10.92 -9.06 -4.87
C ILE A 182 -11.86 -10.24 -5.09
N SER A 183 -11.50 -11.46 -4.68
CA SER A 183 -12.38 -12.64 -4.83
C SER A 183 -13.71 -12.43 -4.10
N GLY A 184 -13.68 -11.88 -2.89
CA GLY A 184 -14.88 -11.66 -2.09
C GLY A 184 -15.73 -10.53 -2.63
N MET A 185 -15.10 -9.40 -2.95
CA MET A 185 -15.79 -8.24 -3.49
C MET A 185 -16.37 -8.53 -4.88
N SER A 186 -15.59 -9.10 -5.79
CA SER A 186 -16.05 -9.41 -7.15
C SER A 186 -17.18 -10.43 -7.15
N SER A 187 -17.13 -11.43 -6.27
CA SER A 187 -18.24 -12.38 -6.08
C SER A 187 -19.53 -11.66 -5.68
N ALA A 188 -19.47 -10.72 -4.74
CA ALA A 188 -20.64 -9.95 -4.33
C ALA A 188 -21.14 -9.03 -5.47
N ILE A 189 -20.22 -8.30 -6.11
CA ILE A 189 -20.53 -7.35 -7.18
C ILE A 189 -21.25 -8.06 -8.32
N LYS A 190 -20.70 -9.17 -8.84
CA LYS A 190 -21.29 -9.88 -9.98
C LYS A 190 -22.64 -10.52 -9.69
N GLN A 191 -22.95 -10.81 -8.43
CA GLN A 191 -24.28 -11.30 -8.01
C GLN A 191 -25.29 -10.17 -7.74
N ILE A 192 -24.83 -8.96 -7.42
CA ILE A 192 -25.68 -7.77 -7.23
C ILE A 192 -25.99 -7.11 -8.56
N ASP A 193 -24.95 -6.78 -9.32
CA ASP A 193 -25.04 -6.24 -10.67
C ASP A 193 -23.88 -6.78 -11.52
N PRO A 194 -24.13 -7.75 -12.41
CA PRO A 194 -23.10 -8.34 -13.26
C PRO A 194 -22.51 -7.38 -14.30
N LYS A 195 -23.15 -6.23 -14.55
CA LYS A 195 -22.68 -5.24 -15.53
C LYS A 195 -21.51 -4.41 -15.01
N VAL A 196 -21.37 -4.30 -13.70
CA VAL A 196 -20.28 -3.53 -13.07
C VAL A 196 -18.96 -4.19 -13.40
N ARG A 197 -18.02 -3.40 -13.96
CA ARG A 197 -16.68 -3.89 -14.29
C ARG A 197 -15.82 -3.92 -13.04
N VAL A 198 -15.17 -5.04 -12.79
CA VAL A 198 -14.24 -5.24 -11.69
C VAL A 198 -12.82 -5.23 -12.24
N ILE A 199 -12.04 -4.24 -11.81
CA ILE A 199 -10.65 -4.06 -12.20
C ILE A 199 -9.74 -4.43 -11.03
N GLY A 200 -8.86 -5.38 -11.26
CA GLY A 200 -7.80 -5.76 -10.35
C GLY A 200 -6.55 -4.91 -10.51
N VAL A 201 -5.85 -4.60 -9.42
CA VAL A 201 -4.56 -3.88 -9.47
C VAL A 201 -3.47 -4.65 -8.75
N CYS A 202 -2.44 -5.08 -9.49
CA CYS A 202 -1.22 -5.63 -8.93
C CYS A 202 -0.08 -4.61 -9.00
N ALA A 203 0.88 -4.70 -8.07
CA ALA A 203 2.14 -3.97 -8.21
C ALA A 203 3.00 -4.64 -9.29
N ALA A 204 3.63 -3.85 -10.16
CA ALA A 204 4.53 -4.35 -11.20
C ALA A 204 5.69 -5.18 -10.61
N GLY A 205 6.13 -4.82 -9.39
CA GLY A 205 7.14 -5.56 -8.64
C GLY A 205 6.65 -6.85 -7.95
N ALA A 206 5.36 -7.20 -8.07
CA ALA A 206 4.76 -8.45 -7.60
C ALA A 206 3.68 -8.94 -8.59
N PRO A 207 4.07 -9.35 -9.81
CA PRO A 207 3.14 -9.54 -10.93
C PRO A 207 2.44 -10.92 -10.95
N ALA A 208 2.70 -11.80 -9.99
CA ALA A 208 2.28 -13.21 -10.04
C ALA A 208 0.80 -13.44 -10.41
N MET A 209 -0.12 -12.71 -9.77
CA MET A 209 -1.55 -12.86 -10.05
C MET A 209 -1.94 -12.30 -11.42
N TYR A 210 -1.30 -11.21 -11.87
CA TYR A 210 -1.50 -10.66 -13.22
C TYR A 210 -1.05 -11.68 -14.29
N GLU A 211 0.16 -12.21 -14.16
CA GLU A 211 0.69 -13.24 -15.08
C GLU A 211 -0.20 -14.48 -15.08
N SER A 212 -0.67 -14.90 -13.89
CA SER A 212 -1.56 -16.05 -13.74
C SER A 212 -2.93 -15.84 -14.39
N PHE A 213 -3.48 -14.63 -14.30
CA PHE A 213 -4.76 -14.27 -14.91
C PHE A 213 -4.67 -14.31 -16.43
N ILE A 214 -3.62 -13.73 -17.01
CA ILE A 214 -3.37 -13.77 -18.46
C ILE A 214 -3.15 -15.20 -18.96
N ALA A 215 -2.35 -15.99 -18.23
CA ALA A 215 -2.07 -17.38 -18.57
C ALA A 215 -3.21 -18.35 -18.26
N LYS A 216 -4.23 -17.90 -17.50
CA LYS A 216 -5.31 -18.74 -16.94
C LYS A 216 -4.81 -19.95 -16.16
N LYS A 217 -3.65 -19.81 -15.51
CA LYS A 217 -2.97 -20.86 -14.76
C LYS A 217 -2.18 -20.22 -13.62
N ALA A 218 -2.14 -20.87 -12.45
CA ALA A 218 -1.35 -20.37 -11.33
C ALA A 218 0.15 -20.39 -11.68
N ILE A 219 0.76 -19.21 -11.64
CA ILE A 219 2.18 -18.94 -11.87
C ILE A 219 2.67 -18.13 -10.68
N ASN A 220 3.70 -18.66 -10.01
CA ASN A 220 4.37 -17.95 -8.93
C ASN A 220 5.49 -17.08 -9.51
N SER A 221 5.70 -15.88 -8.96
CA SER A 221 6.89 -15.10 -9.27
C SER A 221 8.13 -15.71 -8.59
N GLN A 222 9.33 -15.41 -9.08
CA GLN A 222 10.56 -15.85 -8.39
C GLN A 222 10.86 -15.01 -7.15
N SER A 223 10.54 -13.71 -7.21
CA SER A 223 10.73 -12.75 -6.12
C SER A 223 9.68 -11.65 -6.21
N VAL A 224 9.55 -10.86 -5.15
CA VAL A 224 8.70 -9.68 -5.10
C VAL A 224 9.50 -8.49 -4.56
N ARG A 225 9.31 -7.31 -5.15
CA ARG A 225 9.95 -6.08 -4.70
C ARG A 225 9.09 -4.86 -5.06
N THR A 226 8.41 -4.29 -4.07
CA THR A 226 7.56 -3.12 -4.24
C THR A 226 7.41 -2.38 -2.91
N ILE A 227 7.12 -1.08 -2.95
CA ILE A 227 6.70 -0.31 -1.76
C ILE A 227 5.30 -0.71 -1.25
N ALA A 228 4.52 -1.45 -2.05
CA ALA A 228 3.20 -1.92 -1.68
C ALA A 228 3.26 -3.29 -0.98
N ASP A 229 3.85 -3.32 0.22
CA ASP A 229 4.09 -4.55 1.00
C ASP A 229 2.81 -5.39 1.26
N GLY A 230 1.67 -4.74 1.47
CA GLY A 230 0.37 -5.41 1.65
C GLY A 230 -0.14 -6.22 0.45
N ILE A 231 0.43 -6.00 -0.75
CA ILE A 231 0.12 -6.74 -1.99
C ILE A 231 1.35 -7.40 -2.62
N ALA A 232 2.50 -7.41 -1.94
CA ALA A 232 3.73 -8.05 -2.39
C ALA A 232 3.65 -9.58 -2.21
N VAL A 233 2.80 -10.26 -2.99
CA VAL A 233 2.58 -11.71 -2.88
C VAL A 233 3.21 -12.44 -4.06
N ARG A 234 4.09 -13.40 -3.74
CA ARG A 234 4.81 -14.21 -4.74
C ARG A 234 3.96 -15.36 -5.29
N ASP A 235 3.24 -16.04 -4.40
CA ASP A 235 2.59 -17.31 -4.71
C ASP A 235 1.10 -17.13 -4.98
N VAL A 236 0.63 -17.80 -6.04
CA VAL A 236 -0.77 -17.74 -6.48
C VAL A 236 -1.49 -19.02 -6.09
N SER A 237 -2.58 -18.87 -5.33
CA SER A 237 -3.49 -19.99 -5.05
C SER A 237 -4.40 -20.24 -6.26
N GLU A 238 -4.49 -21.51 -6.69
CA GLU A 238 -5.42 -21.93 -7.74
C GLU A 238 -6.88 -21.60 -7.41
N SER A 239 -7.27 -21.71 -6.14
CA SER A 239 -8.64 -21.40 -5.70
C SER A 239 -8.98 -19.91 -5.85
N ASN A 240 -8.06 -19.03 -5.42
CA ASN A 240 -8.24 -17.58 -5.60
C ASN A 240 -8.20 -17.20 -7.09
N LEU A 241 -7.30 -17.80 -7.88
CA LEU A 241 -7.26 -17.58 -9.32
C LEU A 241 -8.58 -18.00 -9.98
N THR A 242 -9.17 -19.12 -9.57
CA THR A 242 -10.46 -19.59 -10.09
C THR A 242 -11.56 -18.55 -9.85
N HIS A 243 -11.66 -18.01 -8.64
CA HIS A 243 -12.63 -16.94 -8.35
C HIS A 243 -12.36 -15.67 -9.16
N ILE A 244 -11.09 -15.30 -9.33
CA ILE A 244 -10.69 -14.12 -10.10
C ILE A 244 -11.06 -14.30 -11.57
N LEU A 245 -10.72 -15.43 -12.20
CA LEU A 245 -11.06 -15.71 -13.61
C LEU A 245 -12.57 -15.72 -13.88
N GLU A 246 -13.37 -16.06 -12.87
CA GLU A 246 -14.83 -16.10 -12.99
C GLU A 246 -15.49 -14.72 -12.84
N CYS A 247 -14.90 -13.81 -12.05
CA CYS A 247 -15.59 -12.58 -11.60
C CYS A 247 -14.86 -11.26 -11.94
N VAL A 248 -13.60 -11.29 -12.34
CA VAL A 248 -12.77 -10.10 -12.58
C VAL A 248 -12.63 -9.90 -14.08
N ASP A 249 -12.93 -8.68 -14.54
CA ASP A 249 -12.96 -8.37 -15.97
C ASP A 249 -11.57 -8.05 -16.53
N GLU A 250 -10.72 -7.43 -15.72
CA GLU A 250 -9.38 -6.97 -16.13
C GLU A 250 -8.45 -6.86 -14.91
N ILE A 251 -7.16 -7.12 -15.09
CA ILE A 251 -6.13 -6.84 -14.09
C ILE A 251 -5.06 -5.95 -14.73
N VAL A 252 -4.68 -4.88 -14.04
CA VAL A 252 -3.66 -3.93 -14.48
C VAL A 252 -2.48 -3.90 -13.52
N LEU A 253 -1.35 -3.40 -14.02
CA LEU A 253 -0.13 -3.18 -13.24
C LEU A 253 0.11 -1.69 -12.99
N VAL A 254 0.56 -1.38 -11.78
CA VAL A 254 1.10 -0.07 -11.39
C VAL A 254 2.49 -0.23 -10.80
N ASP A 255 3.40 0.68 -11.12
CA ASP A 255 4.75 0.66 -10.56
C ASP A 255 4.87 1.44 -9.24
N ASP A 256 6.02 1.35 -8.58
CA ASP A 256 6.28 2.01 -7.29
C ASP A 256 6.26 3.54 -7.40
N GLU A 257 6.57 4.13 -8.55
CA GLU A 257 6.52 5.58 -8.73
C GLU A 257 5.06 6.07 -8.81
N GLU A 258 4.22 5.32 -9.53
CA GLU A 258 2.78 5.57 -9.65
C GLU A 258 2.08 5.39 -8.29
N ILE A 259 2.44 4.34 -7.55
CA ILE A 259 1.94 4.12 -6.19
C ILE A 259 2.39 5.26 -5.27
N ALA A 260 3.66 5.69 -5.33
CA ALA A 260 4.16 6.79 -4.51
C ALA A 260 3.45 8.12 -4.82
N ALA A 261 3.18 8.40 -6.09
CA ALA A 261 2.41 9.57 -6.52
C ALA A 261 0.98 9.54 -5.95
N ALA A 262 0.32 8.37 -5.99
CA ALA A 262 -1.02 8.19 -5.42
C ALA A 262 -1.03 8.37 -3.89
N ILE A 263 -0.04 7.85 -3.17
CA ILE A 263 0.11 8.09 -1.72
C ILE A 263 0.20 9.58 -1.43
N LEU A 264 1.06 10.30 -2.15
CA LEU A 264 1.24 11.74 -1.94
C LEU A 264 -0.03 12.52 -2.28
N PHE A 265 -0.71 12.16 -3.37
CA PHE A 265 -2.00 12.74 -3.73
C PHE A 265 -3.04 12.52 -2.62
N LEU A 266 -3.17 11.31 -2.10
CA LEU A 266 -4.12 10.99 -1.02
C LEU A 266 -3.79 11.77 0.26
N LEU A 267 -2.51 11.90 0.59
CA LEU A 267 -2.03 12.68 1.74
C LEU A 267 -2.36 14.17 1.57
N GLU A 268 -1.98 14.77 0.44
CA GLU A 268 -2.08 16.21 0.21
C GLU A 268 -3.49 16.68 -0.16
N ARG A 269 -4.23 15.89 -0.94
CA ARG A 269 -5.51 16.30 -1.53
C ARG A 269 -6.71 15.69 -0.81
N GLN A 270 -6.59 14.47 -0.27
CA GLN A 270 -7.66 13.80 0.47
C GLN A 270 -7.47 13.82 1.99
N LYS A 271 -6.28 14.22 2.47
CA LYS A 271 -5.91 14.23 3.91
C LYS A 271 -5.98 12.84 4.53
N LEU A 272 -5.63 11.82 3.74
CA LEU A 272 -5.62 10.43 4.16
C LEU A 272 -4.19 9.88 4.17
N VAL A 273 -3.83 9.20 5.24
CA VAL A 273 -2.63 8.37 5.29
C VAL A 273 -3.00 6.98 4.80
N VAL A 274 -2.32 6.53 3.75
CA VAL A 274 -2.63 5.29 3.02
C VAL A 274 -1.31 4.58 2.70
N GLU A 275 -1.28 3.26 2.86
CA GLU A 275 -0.11 2.43 2.53
C GLU A 275 -0.04 2.14 1.01
N GLY A 276 1.07 1.59 0.51
CA GLY A 276 1.23 1.32 -0.93
C GLY A 276 0.14 0.42 -1.51
N GLY A 277 -0.21 -0.67 -0.83
CA GLY A 277 -1.31 -1.54 -1.25
C GLY A 277 -2.68 -0.84 -1.24
N GLY A 278 -2.89 0.09 -0.31
CA GLY A 278 -4.11 0.89 -0.24
C GLY A 278 -4.19 1.99 -1.30
N ALA A 279 -3.05 2.49 -1.78
CA ALA A 279 -3.02 3.54 -2.79
C ALA A 279 -3.07 3.01 -4.24
N SER A 280 -2.83 1.71 -4.46
CA SER A 280 -2.68 1.17 -5.82
C SER A 280 -3.94 1.30 -6.68
N SER A 281 -5.15 1.18 -6.11
CA SER A 281 -6.40 1.45 -6.82
C SER A 281 -6.46 2.87 -7.38
N VAL A 282 -5.99 3.84 -6.58
CA VAL A 282 -5.95 5.26 -6.98
C VAL A 282 -4.83 5.51 -7.98
N ALA A 283 -3.68 4.85 -7.83
CA ALA A 283 -2.61 4.89 -8.83
C ALA A 283 -3.10 4.43 -10.21
N ALA A 284 -3.85 3.31 -10.26
CA ALA A 284 -4.39 2.80 -11.52
C ALA A 284 -5.34 3.79 -12.21
N ILE A 285 -6.13 4.53 -11.42
CA ILE A 285 -7.06 5.56 -11.91
C ILE A 285 -6.29 6.81 -12.38
N MET A 286 -5.41 7.36 -11.54
CA MET A 286 -4.62 8.56 -11.85
C MET A 286 -3.77 8.39 -13.11
N HIS A 287 -3.22 7.20 -13.31
CA HIS A 287 -2.38 6.87 -14.45
C HIS A 287 -3.14 6.19 -15.60
N GLN A 288 -4.49 6.20 -15.56
CA GLN A 288 -5.38 5.71 -16.61
C GLN A 288 -5.01 4.32 -17.14
N LYS A 289 -4.72 3.38 -16.22
CA LYS A 289 -4.26 2.02 -16.56
C LYS A 289 -5.34 1.14 -17.20
N PHE A 290 -6.59 1.58 -17.19
CA PHE A 290 -7.73 0.92 -17.81
C PHE A 290 -8.66 1.97 -18.41
N ASN A 291 -9.45 1.56 -19.41
CA ASN A 291 -10.37 2.46 -20.10
C ASN A 291 -11.69 2.64 -19.31
N PHE A 292 -12.19 3.87 -19.27
CA PHE A 292 -13.51 4.21 -18.74
C PHE A 292 -14.12 5.37 -19.54
N ALA A 293 -15.46 5.43 -19.58
CA ALA A 293 -16.15 6.53 -20.23
C ALA A 293 -16.03 7.81 -19.41
N LYS A 294 -16.15 8.96 -20.07
CA LYS A 294 -16.31 10.24 -19.37
C LYS A 294 -17.51 10.18 -18.43
N ASP A 295 -17.37 10.75 -17.25
CA ASP A 295 -18.41 10.82 -16.21
C ASP A 295 -18.83 9.44 -15.66
N ALA A 296 -18.05 8.37 -15.93
CA ALA A 296 -18.27 7.06 -15.32
C ALA A 296 -18.13 7.10 -13.79
N LYS A 297 -18.90 6.29 -13.08
CA LYS A 297 -18.83 6.16 -11.62
C LYS A 297 -17.87 5.04 -11.23
N ILE A 298 -16.76 5.43 -10.60
CA ILE A 298 -15.65 4.53 -10.27
C ILE A 298 -15.49 4.43 -8.75
N GLY A 299 -15.67 3.24 -8.19
CA GLY A 299 -15.35 2.96 -6.79
C GLY A 299 -13.92 2.43 -6.64
N ALA A 300 -13.09 3.09 -5.84
CA ALA A 300 -11.72 2.66 -5.55
C ALA A 300 -11.56 2.27 -4.08
N VAL A 301 -10.93 1.11 -3.83
CA VAL A 301 -10.70 0.63 -2.46
C VAL A 301 -9.35 1.14 -1.94
N LEU A 302 -9.39 1.90 -0.84
CA LEU A 302 -8.20 2.25 -0.04
C LEU A 302 -7.97 1.17 1.01
N SER A 303 -7.33 0.06 0.62
CA SER A 303 -7.34 -1.18 1.42
C SER A 303 -6.68 -1.08 2.80
N GLY A 304 -5.73 -0.17 3.00
CA GLY A 304 -5.05 -0.03 4.29
C GLY A 304 -4.24 1.25 4.42
N GLY A 305 -3.88 1.58 5.67
CA GLY A 305 -3.17 2.80 6.06
C GLY A 305 -1.94 2.58 6.93
N ASN A 306 -1.50 1.33 7.10
CA ASN A 306 -0.40 0.96 8.01
C ASN A 306 0.98 1.15 7.33
N ILE A 307 1.23 2.37 6.85
CA ILE A 307 2.49 2.74 6.22
C ILE A 307 3.59 2.99 7.25
N ASP A 308 4.80 2.53 6.95
CA ASP A 308 5.98 2.89 7.74
C ASP A 308 6.31 4.38 7.57
N VAL A 309 6.57 5.07 8.69
CA VAL A 309 6.79 6.53 8.70
C VAL A 309 8.08 6.92 7.98
N GLN A 310 9.12 6.08 8.02
CA GLN A 310 10.37 6.34 7.28
C GLN A 310 10.12 6.20 5.79
N MET A 311 9.37 5.18 5.37
CA MET A 311 8.97 5.02 3.97
C MET A 311 8.12 6.19 3.49
N LEU A 312 7.15 6.65 4.30
CA LEU A 312 6.35 7.84 3.99
C LEU A 312 7.24 9.09 3.82
N SER A 313 8.24 9.28 4.71
CA SER A 313 9.19 10.38 4.58
C SER A 313 9.96 10.32 3.27
N VAL A 314 10.44 9.15 2.86
CA VAL A 314 11.15 8.98 1.57
C VAL A 314 10.24 9.30 0.39
N ILE A 315 8.97 8.86 0.43
CA ILE A 315 7.96 9.17 -0.60
C ILE A 315 7.73 10.69 -0.69
N ILE A 316 7.58 11.37 0.44
CA ILE A 316 7.40 12.82 0.49
C ILE A 316 8.63 13.52 -0.11
N GLU A 317 9.85 13.15 0.29
CA GLU A 317 11.08 13.76 -0.24
C GLU A 317 11.19 13.60 -1.75
N LYS A 318 11.02 12.37 -2.26
CA LYS A 318 11.05 12.11 -3.71
C LYS A 318 9.94 12.86 -4.45
N GLY A 319 8.74 12.92 -3.89
CA GLY A 319 7.61 13.64 -4.47
C GLY A 319 7.81 15.15 -4.52
N LEU A 320 8.45 15.74 -3.50
CA LEU A 320 8.80 17.16 -3.47
C LEU A 320 9.85 17.51 -4.51
N ILE A 321 10.82 16.62 -4.75
CA ILE A 321 11.80 16.78 -5.84
C ILE A 321 11.11 16.70 -7.21
N LYS A 322 10.31 15.65 -7.46
CA LYS A 322 9.59 15.47 -8.73
C LYS A 322 8.61 16.59 -9.05
N SER A 323 7.98 17.20 -8.04
CA SER A 323 7.06 18.33 -8.20
C SER A 323 7.77 19.69 -8.23
N HIS A 324 9.10 19.72 -8.34
CA HIS A 324 9.92 20.93 -8.38
C HIS A 324 9.72 21.86 -7.16
N ARG A 325 9.35 21.27 -6.02
CA ARG A 325 9.24 21.95 -4.72
C ARG A 325 10.53 21.83 -3.90
N LYS A 326 11.36 20.85 -4.21
CA LYS A 326 12.74 20.72 -3.71
C LYS A 326 13.71 20.52 -4.87
N MET A 327 14.95 20.94 -4.66
CA MET A 327 16.06 20.76 -5.61
C MET A 327 17.29 20.34 -4.83
N LYS A 328 17.99 19.30 -5.29
CA LYS A 328 19.25 18.86 -4.68
C LYS A 328 20.39 19.05 -5.65
N LEU A 329 21.40 19.81 -5.24
CA LEU A 329 22.54 20.16 -6.05
C LEU A 329 23.83 19.72 -5.38
N VAL A 330 24.77 19.25 -6.20
CA VAL A 330 26.14 18.98 -5.83
C VAL A 330 27.01 20.00 -6.55
N ILE A 331 27.65 20.88 -5.80
CA ILE A 331 28.38 22.05 -6.29
C ILE A 331 29.84 21.94 -5.89
N THR A 332 30.74 22.12 -6.85
CA THR A 332 32.18 22.18 -6.56
C THR A 332 32.58 23.62 -6.27
N LEU A 333 33.24 23.84 -5.14
CA LEU A 333 33.75 25.13 -4.71
C LEU A 333 35.27 25.10 -4.60
N ILE A 334 35.91 26.22 -4.95
CA ILE A 334 37.30 26.47 -4.57
C ILE A 334 37.33 26.79 -3.07
N ASP A 335 38.13 26.04 -2.31
CA ASP A 335 38.20 26.15 -0.85
C ASP A 335 39.02 27.37 -0.40
N LYS A 336 38.37 28.53 -0.42
CA LYS A 336 38.92 29.81 0.04
C LYS A 336 37.96 30.52 0.99
N PRO A 337 38.45 31.35 1.92
CA PRO A 337 37.59 32.17 2.77
C PRO A 337 36.54 32.94 1.96
N GLY A 338 35.28 32.87 2.40
CA GLY A 338 34.14 33.54 1.77
C GLY A 338 33.51 32.80 0.57
N SER A 339 34.03 31.66 0.11
CA SER A 339 33.43 30.91 -1.00
C SER A 339 32.00 30.43 -0.71
N LEU A 340 31.76 29.90 0.50
CA LEU A 340 30.42 29.49 0.90
C LEU A 340 29.47 30.69 1.04
N MET A 341 29.96 31.82 1.57
CA MET A 341 29.17 33.05 1.72
C MET A 341 28.64 33.55 0.38
N ARG A 342 29.49 33.60 -0.66
CA ARG A 342 29.08 33.97 -2.03
C ARG A 342 28.00 33.04 -2.58
N LEU A 343 28.13 31.74 -2.32
CA LEU A 343 27.15 30.75 -2.76
C LEU A 343 25.80 30.95 -2.04
N THR A 344 25.82 31.14 -0.72
CA THR A 344 24.59 31.38 0.05
C THR A 344 23.93 32.72 -0.30
N ASP A 345 24.70 33.76 -0.62
CA ASP A 345 24.18 35.05 -1.10
C ASP A 345 23.50 34.90 -2.47
N LEU A 346 24.03 34.05 -3.35
CA LEU A 346 23.38 33.74 -4.63
C LEU A 346 22.01 33.10 -4.41
N PHE A 347 21.91 32.11 -3.53
CA PHE A 347 20.62 31.47 -3.22
C PHE A 347 19.63 32.42 -2.55
N LYS A 348 20.11 33.31 -1.67
CA LYS A 348 19.32 34.40 -1.11
C LYS A 348 18.75 35.29 -2.21
N ASN A 349 19.57 35.71 -3.18
CA ASN A 349 19.13 36.54 -4.32
C ASN A 349 18.16 35.79 -5.25
N ALA A 350 18.30 34.48 -5.37
CA ALA A 350 17.36 33.64 -6.09
C ALA A 350 16.02 33.44 -5.36
N ASN A 351 15.91 33.85 -4.08
CA ASN A 351 14.79 33.52 -3.17
C ASN A 351 14.62 32.01 -2.95
N ALA A 352 15.73 31.27 -2.94
CA ALA A 352 15.78 29.85 -2.61
C ALA A 352 16.11 29.66 -1.13
N ASN A 353 15.23 28.97 -0.40
CA ASN A 353 15.48 28.65 1.00
C ASN A 353 16.39 27.41 1.09
N ILE A 354 17.40 27.45 1.96
CA ILE A 354 18.36 26.36 2.11
C ILE A 354 17.88 25.45 3.24
N ILE A 355 17.65 24.18 2.91
CA ILE A 355 17.17 23.16 3.86
C ILE A 355 18.34 22.45 4.53
N GLN A 356 19.34 22.07 3.74
CA GLN A 356 20.51 21.30 4.19
C GLN A 356 21.72 21.70 3.36
N ILE A 357 22.88 21.81 4.01
CA ILE A 357 24.19 21.95 3.40
C ILE A 357 25.11 20.91 4.02
N ASP A 358 25.64 20.01 3.19
CA ASP A 358 26.74 19.13 3.55
C ASP A 358 28.00 19.58 2.83
N TYR A 359 29.11 19.63 3.58
CA TYR A 359 30.37 20.19 3.11
C TYR A 359 31.48 19.15 3.28
N ASP A 360 32.07 18.71 2.17
CA ASP A 360 33.11 17.67 2.15
C ASP A 360 34.40 18.19 1.49
N ARG A 361 35.50 18.18 2.24
CA ARG A 361 36.86 18.54 1.80
C ARG A 361 37.77 17.33 1.56
N PHE A 362 37.31 16.13 1.92
CA PHE A 362 38.14 14.93 1.99
C PHE A 362 37.76 13.88 0.94
N SER A 363 36.74 14.16 0.11
CA SER A 363 36.39 13.30 -1.01
C SER A 363 37.57 13.08 -1.96
N THR A 364 37.92 11.82 -2.20
CA THR A 364 39.03 11.40 -3.09
C THR A 364 38.79 11.71 -4.57
N LYS A 365 37.60 12.21 -4.92
CA LYS A 365 37.23 12.66 -6.27
C LYS A 365 37.50 14.14 -6.52
N LEU A 366 37.89 14.90 -5.50
CA LEU A 366 38.16 16.34 -5.60
C LEU A 366 39.60 16.61 -6.06
N SER A 367 39.77 17.69 -6.81
CA SER A 367 41.11 18.26 -7.03
C SER A 367 41.62 18.89 -5.74
N TYR A 368 42.95 18.92 -5.56
CA TYR A 368 43.57 19.54 -4.39
C TYR A 368 43.14 21.01 -4.26
N GLY A 369 42.54 21.37 -3.12
CA GLY A 369 42.07 22.72 -2.83
C GLY A 369 40.61 23.00 -3.21
N ASP A 370 39.87 22.01 -3.69
CA ASP A 370 38.42 22.09 -3.89
C ASP A 370 37.66 21.46 -2.72
N ALA A 371 36.40 21.89 -2.57
CA ALA A 371 35.43 21.30 -1.66
C ALA A 371 34.14 20.97 -2.42
N GLN A 372 33.49 19.87 -2.06
CA GLN A 372 32.19 19.49 -2.56
C GLN A 372 31.11 19.97 -1.59
N ILE A 373 30.10 20.64 -2.13
CA ILE A 373 28.91 21.01 -1.38
C ILE A 373 27.72 20.26 -1.93
N THR A 374 27.05 19.49 -1.09
CA THR A 374 25.71 18.99 -1.39
C THR A 374 24.72 19.92 -0.71
N ILE A 375 23.85 20.56 -1.49
CA ILE A 375 22.85 21.49 -0.99
C ILE A 375 21.44 21.06 -1.38
N MET A 376 20.53 21.10 -0.43
CA MET A 376 19.11 20.92 -0.65
C MET A 376 18.40 22.26 -0.51
N LEU A 377 17.64 22.62 -1.54
CA LEU A 377 16.92 23.88 -1.64
C LEU A 377 15.42 23.64 -1.70
N GLU A 378 14.65 24.50 -1.06
CA GLU A 378 13.23 24.65 -1.29
C GLU A 378 13.01 25.56 -2.50
N THR A 379 12.17 25.10 -3.44
CA THR A 379 11.96 25.75 -4.74
C THR A 379 10.47 25.89 -5.02
N LYS A 380 10.12 26.72 -6.01
CA LYS A 380 8.74 27.17 -6.25
C LYS A 380 8.22 26.75 -7.63
N GLY A 381 8.69 25.60 -8.11
CA GLY A 381 8.40 25.11 -9.45
C GLY A 381 9.57 25.26 -10.42
N VAL A 382 9.30 24.85 -11.66
CA VAL A 382 10.29 24.71 -12.74
C VAL A 382 11.02 26.01 -13.04
N GLU A 383 10.29 27.12 -13.16
CA GLU A 383 10.87 28.43 -13.50
C GLU A 383 11.86 28.91 -12.43
N HIS A 384 11.52 28.70 -11.15
CA HIS A 384 12.41 29.07 -10.04
C HIS A 384 13.68 28.21 -10.04
N GLN A 385 13.55 26.90 -10.28
CA GLN A 385 14.73 26.04 -10.42
C GLN A 385 15.60 26.48 -11.59
N GLU A 386 15.02 26.85 -12.73
CA GLU A 386 15.80 27.30 -13.89
C GLU A 386 16.52 28.63 -13.62
N ASN A 387 15.88 29.57 -12.93
CA ASN A 387 16.53 30.79 -12.48
C ASN A 387 17.76 30.49 -11.60
N ILE A 388 17.65 29.53 -10.66
CA ILE A 388 18.79 29.10 -9.83
C ILE A 388 19.91 28.52 -10.72
N ARG A 389 19.58 27.67 -11.70
CA ARG A 389 20.57 27.09 -12.63
C ARG A 389 21.30 28.16 -13.43
N VAL A 390 20.58 29.16 -13.94
CA VAL A 390 21.16 30.28 -14.70
C VAL A 390 22.10 31.08 -13.82
N LEU A 391 21.66 31.51 -12.62
CA LEU A 391 22.49 32.27 -11.69
C LEU A 391 23.78 31.52 -11.30
N LEU A 392 23.68 30.22 -11.04
CA LEU A 392 24.86 29.39 -10.74
C LEU A 392 25.85 29.34 -11.92
N LYS A 393 25.35 29.18 -13.16
CA LYS A 393 26.18 29.18 -14.38
C LYS A 393 26.85 30.53 -14.60
N GLU A 394 26.12 31.64 -14.46
CA GLU A 394 26.63 33.00 -14.62
C GLU A 394 27.70 33.34 -13.58
N ALA A 395 27.55 32.83 -12.36
CA ALA A 395 28.55 32.95 -11.30
C ALA A 395 29.76 32.00 -11.45
N GLY A 396 29.77 31.16 -12.49
CA GLY A 396 30.89 30.26 -12.80
C GLY A 396 30.95 28.99 -11.93
N TYR A 397 29.85 28.60 -11.28
CA TYR A 397 29.80 27.36 -10.49
C TYR A 397 29.60 26.14 -11.39
N PHE A 398 30.38 25.10 -11.14
CA PHE A 398 30.12 23.76 -11.66
C PHE A 398 29.20 23.02 -10.71
N PHE A 399 28.07 22.54 -11.21
CA PHE A 399 27.10 21.80 -10.40
C PHE A 399 26.46 20.64 -11.16
N LYS A 400 26.00 19.66 -10.40
CA LYS A 400 25.17 18.54 -10.84
C LYS A 400 23.90 18.50 -10.02
N GLU A 401 22.76 18.26 -10.67
CA GLU A 401 21.49 18.02 -9.99
C GLU A 401 21.33 16.53 -9.71
N GLU A 402 20.92 16.19 -8.49
CA GLU A 402 20.50 14.83 -8.13
C GLU A 402 18.99 14.73 -8.27
N VAL A 403 18.54 13.81 -9.13
CA VAL A 403 17.12 13.53 -9.43
C VAL A 403 16.59 12.41 -8.53
#